data_AF-A0A4U8V5N2-F1
#
_entry.id   AF-A0A4U8V5N2-F1
#
_cell.length_a   1.000
_cell.length_b   1.000
_cell.length_c   1.000
_cell.angle_alpha   90.00
_cell.angle_beta   90.00
_cell.angle_gamma   90.00
#
_symmetry.space_group_name_H-M   'P 1'
#
loop_
_entity.id
_entity.type
_entity.pdbx_description
1 polymer ?
#
loop_
_entity_poly.entity_id
_entity_poly.type
_entity_poly.pdbx_seq_one_letter_code
_entity_poly.pdbx_strand_id
1 'polypeptide(L)'
;MIIANTRWIAGPLLAATLLAGCSQTQSAQPLDPELAKMVMPDPGPPTGRPLGELLVRFAMPVTDKAGANALVARLNRTIHRDEPALQLRVLDAVSGGNWRIAMSAATADLTAERALAIVRALPEIQAAEPDRLVQPLQPSPGTPRTPAAK
;
A
#
# COMPACT_ATOMS: atom_id res chain seq x y z
N MET A 1 2.71 48.15 -29.35
CA MET A 1 3.49 48.67 -28.20
C MET A 1 4.34 47.51 -27.69
N ILE A 2 5.51 47.24 -28.29
CA ILE A 2 6.83 47.85 -28.04
C ILE A 2 7.40 47.45 -26.65
N ILE A 3 8.35 46.50 -26.69
CA ILE A 3 9.65 46.40 -25.99
C ILE A 3 9.70 46.57 -24.46
N ALA A 4 10.33 45.61 -23.76
CA ALA A 4 11.49 45.81 -22.85
C ALA A 4 11.72 44.57 -21.95
N ASN A 5 12.42 43.56 -22.45
CA ASN A 5 13.76 43.19 -21.97
C ASN A 5 14.47 44.26 -21.11
N THR A 6 14.73 43.95 -19.84
CA THR A 6 15.50 44.81 -18.93
C THR A 6 16.45 43.97 -18.08
N ARG A 7 17.68 43.80 -18.58
CA ARG A 7 18.89 43.43 -17.83
C ARG A 7 19.36 44.66 -17.05
N TRP A 8 19.62 44.55 -15.75
CA TRP A 8 20.53 45.46 -15.04
C TRP A 8 21.42 44.69 -14.04
N ILE A 9 22.72 44.66 -14.35
CA ILE A 9 23.93 45.01 -13.54
C ILE A 9 24.04 44.36 -12.14
N ALA A 10 25.16 43.85 -11.62
CA ALA A 10 26.57 44.19 -11.72
C ALA A 10 27.41 43.05 -11.09
N GLY A 11 28.62 42.78 -11.59
CA GLY A 11 29.68 42.15 -10.78
C GLY A 11 30.34 43.19 -9.84
N PRO A 12 31.59 43.00 -9.37
CA PRO A 12 32.48 41.84 -9.50
C PRO A 12 33.36 41.59 -8.23
N LEU A 13 34.41 40.77 -8.38
CA LEU A 13 35.71 40.78 -7.66
C LEU A 13 35.86 40.17 -6.24
N LEU A 14 36.67 39.08 -6.23
CA LEU A 14 37.91 38.90 -5.45
C LEU A 14 37.94 39.34 -3.97
N ALA A 15 38.11 38.38 -3.06
CA ALA A 15 39.11 38.46 -2.00
C ALA A 15 39.37 37.10 -1.34
N ALA A 16 40.54 36.53 -1.62
CA ALA A 16 41.12 35.46 -0.84
C ALA A 16 41.67 36.04 0.48
N THR A 17 41.39 35.38 1.61
CA THR A 17 42.20 35.56 2.83
C THR A 17 42.42 34.20 3.48
N LEU A 18 43.67 33.73 3.41
CA LEU A 18 44.21 32.58 4.13
C LEU A 18 44.40 32.97 5.60
N LEU A 19 43.88 32.17 6.52
CA LEU A 19 44.36 32.12 7.90
C LEU A 19 44.58 30.66 8.27
N ALA A 20 45.85 30.35 8.50
CA ALA A 20 46.36 29.07 8.95
C ALA A 20 45.93 28.80 10.40
N GLY A 21 45.66 27.53 10.73
CA GLY A 21 45.55 27.09 12.11
C GLY A 21 44.93 25.70 12.30
N CYS A 22 45.78 24.73 12.62
CA CYS A 22 45.51 23.50 13.38
C CYS A 22 44.70 22.37 12.72
N SER A 23 45.45 21.39 12.21
CA SER A 23 45.26 19.94 12.36
C SER A 23 43.84 19.41 12.52
N GLN A 24 43.24 18.98 11.42
CA GLN A 24 42.33 17.83 11.43
C GLN A 24 42.42 17.13 10.07
N THR A 25 43.15 16.02 10.07
CA THR A 25 43.01 14.95 9.08
C THR A 25 41.58 14.43 9.20
N GLN A 26 40.67 14.92 8.35
CA GLN A 26 39.41 14.22 8.10
C GLN A 26 39.39 13.86 6.63
N SER A 27 39.84 12.63 6.38
CA SER A 27 39.63 11.89 5.15
C SER A 27 38.24 12.20 4.61
N ALA A 28 38.16 12.59 3.33
CA ALA A 28 36.91 12.72 2.61
C ALA A 28 36.09 11.43 2.78
N GLN A 29 35.12 11.47 3.68
CA GLN A 29 34.10 10.44 3.76
C GLN A 29 33.20 10.64 2.54
N PRO A 30 32.90 9.56 1.79
CA PRO A 30 31.94 9.63 0.70
C PRO A 30 30.59 10.03 1.29
N LEU A 31 29.97 11.04 0.67
CA LEU A 31 28.66 11.60 0.99
C LEU A 31 27.68 10.49 1.40
N ASP A 32 27.27 10.51 2.67
CA ASP A 32 26.22 9.66 3.22
C ASP A 32 24.98 9.68 2.31
N PRO A 33 24.48 8.52 1.85
CA PRO A 33 23.21 8.43 1.13
C PRO A 33 21.99 8.55 2.07
N GLU A 34 22.12 9.25 3.21
CA GLU A 34 21.08 9.44 4.21
C GLU A 34 20.18 10.65 3.91
N LEU A 35 19.90 10.93 2.64
CA LEU A 35 18.89 11.93 2.27
C LEU A 35 18.17 11.53 0.98
N ALA A 36 17.37 10.46 1.06
CA ALA A 36 16.10 10.28 0.34
C ALA A 36 15.67 8.80 0.38
N LYS A 37 15.48 8.26 1.58
CA LYS A 37 14.51 7.18 1.73
C LYS A 37 13.34 7.77 2.48
N MET A 38 12.45 8.44 1.74
CA MET A 38 11.04 8.44 2.10
C MET A 38 10.61 6.98 1.96
N VAL A 39 11.00 6.16 2.94
CA VAL A 39 10.51 4.81 3.12
C VAL A 39 9.04 5.05 3.37
N MET A 40 8.23 4.87 2.32
CA MET A 40 6.83 4.58 2.54
C MET A 40 6.82 3.50 3.61
N PRO A 41 6.19 3.72 4.78
CA PRO A 41 6.17 2.69 5.80
C PRO A 41 5.74 1.42 5.11
N ASP A 42 6.57 0.39 5.20
CA ASP A 42 6.17 -0.96 4.83
C ASP A 42 4.82 -1.15 5.50
N PRO A 43 3.72 -1.40 4.75
CA PRO A 43 2.47 -1.70 5.39
C PRO A 43 2.74 -3.01 6.13
N GLY A 44 3.00 -2.87 7.43
CA GLY A 44 3.40 -3.96 8.30
C GLY A 44 2.43 -5.14 8.18
N PRO A 45 2.72 -6.28 8.81
CA PRO A 45 1.83 -7.43 8.76
C PRO A 45 0.39 -6.98 9.03
N PRO A 46 -0.60 -7.35 8.19
CA PRO A 46 -1.97 -6.88 8.36
C PRO A 46 -2.46 -7.37 9.72
N THR A 47 -2.60 -6.44 10.66
CA THR A 47 -3.05 -6.70 12.03
C THR A 47 -4.57 -6.72 12.16
N GLY A 48 -5.29 -6.57 11.03
CA GLY A 48 -6.74 -6.48 10.99
C GLY A 48 -7.46 -7.84 11.06
N ARG A 49 -8.73 -7.80 11.45
CA ARG A 49 -9.66 -8.94 11.37
C ARG A 49 -9.81 -9.38 9.91
N PRO A 50 -9.64 -10.67 9.58
CA PRO A 50 -9.89 -11.15 8.22
C PRO A 50 -11.37 -10.95 7.84
N LEU A 51 -11.61 -10.41 6.64
CA LEU A 51 -12.95 -10.28 6.05
C LEU A 51 -13.24 -11.36 5.01
N GLY A 52 -12.19 -11.99 4.48
CA GLY A 52 -12.29 -13.02 3.44
C GLY A 52 -11.32 -12.74 2.29
N GLU A 53 -11.52 -13.47 1.20
CA GLU A 53 -10.69 -13.39 0.00
C GLU A 53 -11.53 -12.99 -1.21
N LEU A 54 -10.89 -12.28 -2.15
CA LEU A 54 -11.47 -11.85 -3.41
C LEU A 54 -10.68 -12.41 -4.58
N LEU A 55 -11.38 -12.80 -5.63
CA LEU A 55 -10.83 -12.92 -6.97
C LEU A 55 -10.99 -11.58 -7.68
N VAL A 56 -9.87 -10.96 -8.03
CA VAL A 56 -9.83 -9.65 -8.64
C VAL A 56 -9.18 -9.71 -10.01
N ARG A 57 -9.83 -9.10 -10.99
CA ARG A 57 -9.27 -8.82 -12.30
C ARG A 57 -8.97 -7.34 -12.40
N PHE A 58 -7.69 -7.01 -12.57
CA PHE A 58 -7.28 -5.62 -12.77
C PHE A 58 -7.63 -5.15 -14.18
N ALA A 59 -7.95 -3.86 -14.32
CA ALA A 59 -8.23 -3.24 -15.61
C ALA A 59 -6.99 -3.24 -16.53
N MET A 60 -5.81 -3.05 -15.95
CA MET A 60 -4.54 -3.25 -16.66
C MET A 60 -4.04 -4.68 -16.43
N PRO A 61 -3.52 -5.36 -17.46
CA PRO A 61 -2.97 -6.70 -17.29
C PRO A 61 -1.71 -6.64 -16.42
N VAL A 62 -1.67 -7.50 -15.41
CA VAL A 62 -0.52 -7.66 -14.51
C VAL A 62 -0.05 -9.10 -14.59
N THR A 63 1.23 -9.28 -14.91
CA THR A 63 1.83 -10.60 -15.21
C THR A 63 2.58 -11.22 -14.05
N ASP A 64 2.94 -10.43 -13.04
CA ASP A 64 3.74 -10.89 -11.91
C ASP A 64 3.25 -10.32 -10.57
N LYS A 65 3.66 -10.98 -9.49
CA LYS A 65 3.21 -10.66 -8.13
C LYS A 65 3.75 -9.32 -7.65
N ALA A 66 4.90 -8.85 -8.15
CA ALA A 66 5.46 -7.56 -7.74
C ALA A 66 4.62 -6.40 -8.31
N GLY A 67 4.23 -6.48 -9.58
CA GLY A 67 3.30 -5.55 -10.21
C GLY A 67 1.93 -5.56 -9.51
N ALA A 68 1.43 -6.75 -9.15
CA ALA A 68 0.15 -6.87 -8.45
C ALA A 68 0.22 -6.23 -7.06
N ASN A 69 1.30 -6.47 -6.31
CA ASN A 69 1.55 -5.84 -5.01
C ASN A 69 1.65 -4.31 -5.13
N ALA A 70 2.35 -3.80 -6.14
CA ALA A 70 2.47 -2.36 -6.37
C ALA A 70 1.12 -1.70 -6.67
N LEU A 71 0.28 -2.37 -7.48
CA LEU A 71 -1.07 -1.90 -7.79
C LEU A 71 -1.95 -1.93 -6.54
N VAL A 72 -1.96 -3.04 -5.79
CA VAL A 72 -2.73 -3.14 -4.53
C VAL A 72 -2.26 -2.13 -3.48
N ALA A 73 -0.96 -1.84 -3.38
CA ALA A 73 -0.46 -0.78 -2.50
C ALA A 73 -0.96 0.61 -2.91
N ARG A 74 -1.11 0.87 -4.22
CA ARG A 74 -1.75 2.10 -4.72
C ARG A 74 -3.25 2.12 -4.39
N LEU A 75 -3.96 1.01 -4.53
CA LEU A 75 -5.38 0.92 -4.14
C LEU A 75 -5.57 1.15 -2.65
N ASN A 76 -4.76 0.53 -1.80
CA ASN A 76 -4.81 0.75 -0.36
C ASN A 76 -4.64 2.23 -0.01
N ARG A 77 -3.76 2.97 -0.70
CA ARG A 77 -3.64 4.42 -0.50
C ARG A 77 -4.91 5.19 -0.89
N THR A 78 -5.53 4.82 -2.01
CA THR A 78 -6.79 5.43 -2.47
C THR A 78 -7.91 5.13 -1.48
N ILE A 79 -8.09 3.86 -1.11
CA ILE A 79 -9.10 3.38 -0.18
C ILE A 79 -8.92 4.01 1.20
N HIS A 80 -7.68 4.14 1.69
CA HIS A 80 -7.40 4.65 3.03
C HIS A 80 -7.90 6.09 3.25
N ARG A 81 -8.11 6.86 2.17
CA ARG A 81 -8.71 8.20 2.24
C ARG A 81 -10.17 8.15 2.72
N ASP A 82 -10.94 7.19 2.23
CA ASP A 82 -12.38 7.10 2.46
C ASP A 82 -12.73 6.04 3.51
N GLU A 83 -11.96 4.96 3.56
CA GLU A 83 -12.17 3.76 4.39
C GLU A 83 -10.83 3.27 4.97
N PRO A 84 -10.27 3.97 5.97
CA PRO A 84 -8.93 3.67 6.51
C PRO A 84 -8.81 2.30 7.18
N ALA A 85 -9.95 1.68 7.52
CA ALA A 85 -9.99 0.38 8.13
C ALA A 85 -9.75 -0.77 7.14
N LEU A 86 -9.97 -0.59 5.84
CA LEU A 86 -9.84 -1.66 4.84
C LEU A 86 -8.38 -1.81 4.37
N GLN A 87 -7.86 -3.03 4.42
CA GLN A 87 -6.55 -3.38 3.88
C GLN A 87 -6.65 -4.58 2.94
N LEU A 88 -5.99 -4.46 1.78
CA LEU A 88 -5.91 -5.49 0.76
C LEU A 88 -4.48 -6.05 0.66
N ARG A 89 -4.34 -7.35 0.43
CA ARG A 89 -3.04 -8.02 0.21
C ARG A 89 -3.14 -9.06 -0.89
N VAL A 90 -2.19 -9.07 -1.81
CA VAL A 90 -2.09 -10.10 -2.85
C VAL A 90 -1.59 -11.41 -2.23
N LEU A 91 -2.33 -12.49 -2.44
CA LEU A 91 -1.93 -13.84 -2.05
C LEU A 91 -1.20 -14.53 -3.20
N ASP A 92 -1.90 -14.76 -4.31
CA ASP A 92 -1.42 -15.53 -5.45
C ASP A 92 -2.08 -15.11 -6.77
N ALA A 93 -1.43 -15.48 -7.87
CA ALA A 93 -1.99 -15.36 -9.20
C ALA A 93 -2.90 -16.56 -9.47
N VAL A 94 -4.07 -16.29 -10.04
CA VAL A 94 -5.06 -17.30 -10.44
C VAL A 94 -5.13 -17.31 -11.98
N SER A 95 -5.37 -18.49 -12.55
CA SER A 95 -5.51 -18.66 -13.99
C SER A 95 -6.53 -17.68 -14.61
N GLY A 96 -6.28 -17.26 -15.84
CA GLY A 96 -7.17 -16.34 -16.57
C GLY A 96 -6.96 -14.86 -16.24
N GLY A 97 -5.82 -14.49 -15.64
CA GLY A 97 -5.48 -13.10 -15.33
C GLY A 97 -6.18 -12.56 -14.07
N ASN A 98 -6.66 -13.46 -13.21
CA ASN A 98 -7.26 -13.11 -11.93
C ASN A 98 -6.20 -13.19 -10.83
N TRP A 99 -6.42 -12.46 -9.75
CA TRP A 99 -5.54 -12.43 -8.59
C TRP A 99 -6.36 -12.69 -7.33
N ARG A 100 -5.86 -13.58 -6.47
CA ARG A 100 -6.45 -13.80 -5.15
C ARG A 100 -5.92 -12.73 -4.19
N ILE A 101 -6.84 -12.00 -3.56
CA ILE A 101 -6.55 -10.88 -2.66
C ILE A 101 -7.24 -11.12 -1.33
N ALA A 102 -6.48 -11.13 -0.24
CA ALA A 102 -7.03 -11.14 1.11
C ALA A 102 -7.50 -9.74 1.50
N MET A 103 -8.67 -9.68 2.13
CA MET A 103 -9.23 -8.48 2.75
C MET A 103 -9.14 -8.58 4.27
N SER A 104 -8.73 -7.49 4.92
CA SER A 104 -8.75 -7.37 6.37
C SER A 104 -9.25 -6.00 6.81
N ALA A 105 -9.87 -5.95 7.98
CA ALA A 105 -10.41 -4.74 8.58
C ALA A 105 -9.70 -4.41 9.90
N ALA A 106 -9.29 -3.17 10.08
CA ALA A 106 -8.78 -2.68 11.37
C ALA A 106 -9.89 -2.49 12.43
N THR A 107 -11.15 -2.42 12.02
CA THR A 107 -12.32 -2.18 12.89
C THR A 107 -13.41 -3.23 12.71
N ALA A 108 -14.31 -3.36 13.70
CA ALA A 108 -15.41 -4.32 13.66
C ALA A 108 -16.53 -3.91 12.69
N ASP A 109 -16.73 -2.60 12.48
CA ASP A 109 -17.86 -2.04 11.74
C ASP A 109 -17.78 -2.29 10.23
N LEU A 110 -16.59 -2.61 9.71
CA LEU A 110 -16.43 -2.93 8.30
C LEU A 110 -16.85 -4.39 8.03
N THR A 111 -17.87 -4.53 7.17
CA THR A 111 -18.35 -5.84 6.71
C THR A 111 -17.67 -6.24 5.39
N ALA A 112 -17.70 -7.54 5.09
CA ALA A 112 -17.14 -8.06 3.84
C ALA A 112 -17.88 -7.53 2.60
N GLU A 113 -19.19 -7.33 2.70
CA GLU A 113 -20.02 -6.79 1.61
C GLU A 113 -19.67 -5.33 1.31
N ARG A 114 -19.48 -4.52 2.36
CA ARG A 114 -19.06 -3.12 2.21
C ARG A 114 -17.65 -3.04 1.62
N ALA A 115 -16.72 -3.87 2.11
CA ALA A 115 -15.38 -3.97 1.55
C ALA A 115 -15.40 -4.35 0.06
N LEU A 116 -16.20 -5.33 -0.33
CA LEU A 116 -16.37 -5.73 -1.73
C LEU A 116 -16.96 -4.59 -2.58
N ALA A 117 -17.95 -3.87 -2.08
CA ALA A 117 -18.55 -2.73 -2.78
C ALA A 117 -17.50 -1.62 -3.04
N ILE A 118 -16.66 -1.33 -2.04
CA ILE A 118 -15.56 -0.37 -2.18
C ILE A 118 -14.58 -0.82 -3.26
N VAL A 119 -14.14 -2.08 -3.22
CA VAL A 119 -13.19 -2.62 -4.22
C VAL A 119 -13.77 -2.57 -5.64
N ARG A 120 -15.06 -2.88 -5.81
CA ARG A 120 -15.75 -2.83 -7.11
C ARG A 120 -15.91 -1.42 -7.66
N ALA A 121 -15.93 -0.40 -6.80
CA ALA A 121 -16.06 0.98 -7.21
C ALA A 121 -14.73 1.58 -7.73
N LEU A 122 -13.61 0.88 -7.54
CA LEU A 122 -12.29 1.36 -7.98
C LEU A 122 -12.13 1.22 -9.50
N PRO A 123 -11.73 2.29 -10.22
CA PRO A 123 -11.59 2.25 -11.68
C PRO A 123 -10.45 1.34 -12.17
N GLU A 124 -9.47 1.04 -11.32
CA GLU A 124 -8.39 0.10 -11.63
C GLU A 124 -8.83 -1.37 -11.57
N ILE A 125 -10.04 -1.64 -11.06
CA ILE A 125 -10.61 -2.98 -10.95
C ILE A 125 -11.61 -3.18 -12.09
N GLN A 126 -11.37 -4.19 -12.93
CA GLN A 126 -12.32 -4.59 -13.97
C GLN A 126 -13.43 -5.46 -13.39
N ALA A 127 -13.08 -6.41 -12.52
CA ALA A 127 -14.02 -7.28 -11.83
C ALA A 127 -13.47 -7.67 -10.45
N ALA A 128 -14.36 -7.78 -9.47
CA ALA A 128 -14.05 -8.34 -8.17
C ALA A 128 -15.20 -9.24 -7.70
N GLU A 129 -14.88 -10.47 -7.36
CA GLU A 129 -15.83 -11.47 -6.88
C GLU A 129 -15.33 -12.05 -5.56
N PRO A 130 -16.22 -12.39 -4.61
CA PRO A 130 -15.81 -13.12 -3.44
C PRO A 130 -15.28 -14.49 -3.86
N ASP A 131 -14.06 -14.84 -3.41
CA ASP A 131 -13.58 -16.20 -3.56
C ASP A 131 -14.47 -17.07 -2.65
N ARG A 132 -15.17 -18.06 -3.20
CA ARG A 132 -16.28 -18.79 -2.55
C ARG A 132 -15.86 -19.66 -1.34
N LEU A 133 -14.73 -19.36 -0.71
CA LEU A 133 -14.23 -19.99 0.51
C LEU A 133 -14.72 -19.33 1.81
N VAL A 134 -15.66 -18.39 1.76
CA VAL A 134 -16.45 -18.04 2.95
C VAL A 134 -17.56 -19.08 3.11
N GLN A 135 -17.18 -20.31 3.48
CA GLN A 135 -18.10 -21.11 4.27
C GLN A 135 -18.16 -20.46 5.65
N PRO A 136 -19.33 -20.07 6.17
CA PRO A 136 -19.43 -19.84 7.61
C PRO A 136 -18.89 -21.09 8.27
N LEU A 137 -17.98 -20.93 9.25
CA LEU A 137 -17.61 -22.01 10.15
C LEU A 137 -18.94 -22.56 10.68
N GLN A 138 -19.43 -23.67 10.13
CA GLN A 138 -20.61 -24.29 10.70
C GLN A 138 -20.22 -24.59 12.14
N PRO A 139 -21.03 -24.18 13.14
CA PRO A 139 -20.79 -24.63 14.49
C PRO A 139 -20.77 -26.14 14.41
N SER A 140 -19.62 -26.73 14.76
CA SER A 140 -19.47 -28.18 14.87
C SER A 140 -20.72 -28.69 15.61
N PRO A 141 -21.52 -29.60 15.05
CA PRO A 141 -22.72 -30.06 15.73
C PRO A 141 -22.25 -30.73 17.01
N GLY A 142 -22.37 -30.00 18.11
CA GLY A 142 -22.22 -30.54 19.44
C GLY A 142 -23.10 -31.78 19.48
N THR A 143 -22.46 -32.92 19.74
CA THR A 143 -23.13 -34.18 19.98
C THR A 143 -24.31 -33.90 20.92
N PRO A 144 -25.54 -34.32 20.60
CA PRO A 144 -26.60 -34.33 21.60
C PRO A 144 -26.13 -35.22 22.74
N ARG A 145 -25.63 -34.64 23.84
CA ARG A 145 -25.55 -35.38 25.10
C ARG A 145 -26.99 -35.44 25.62
N THR A 146 -27.65 -36.54 25.27
CA THR A 146 -28.91 -36.98 25.86
C THR A 146 -28.85 -36.80 27.38
N PRO A 147 -29.84 -36.13 28.02
CA PRO A 147 -29.98 -36.22 29.46
C PRO A 147 -30.47 -37.63 29.79
N ALA A 148 -29.55 -38.50 30.23
CA ALA A 148 -29.96 -39.71 30.93
C ALA A 148 -30.33 -39.33 32.36
N ALA A 149 -31.60 -38.96 32.55
CA ALA A 149 -32.24 -38.96 33.85
C ALA A 149 -32.60 -40.41 34.22
N LYS A 150 -31.98 -40.93 35.29
CA LYS A 150 -32.60 -41.53 36.48
C LYS A 150 -31.58 -42.38 37.24
#